data_AF-E1SLD9-F1
#
_entry.id   AF-E1SLD9-F1
#
_cell.length_a   1.000
_cell.length_b   1.000
_cell.length_c   1.000
_cell.angle_alpha   90.00
_cell.angle_beta   90.00
_cell.angle_gamma   90.00
#
_symmetry.space_group_name_H-M   'P 1'
#
loop_
_entity.id
_entity.type
_entity.pdbx_description
1 polymer ?
#
loop_
_entity_poly.entity_id
_entity_poly.type
_entity_poly.pdbx_seq_one_letter_code
_entity_poly.pdbx_strand_id
1 'polypeptide(L)'
;MSVTAGKTSTDLDVRGRCQQWQKLASLLTRAAEQQDWDQLRKVDMAMRQRLEQAGRAQDPAEQHARRQLAEAHRLALHKVVSARDELAGRMNKLRQDKEGLSAYELTKLSGE
;
A
#
# COMPACT_ATOMS: atom_id res chain seq x y z
N MET A 1 -19.00 9.44 -48.03
CA MET A 1 -19.03 10.11 -46.71
C MET A 1 -18.47 9.14 -45.69
N SER A 2 -17.20 9.27 -45.34
CA SER A 2 -16.43 8.26 -44.60
C SER A 2 -15.61 8.90 -43.50
N VAL A 3 -16.13 9.03 -42.26
CA VAL A 3 -15.29 9.24 -41.05
C VAL A 3 -16.04 8.84 -39.76
N THR A 4 -15.99 7.57 -39.35
CA THR A 4 -16.39 7.15 -37.96
C THR A 4 -15.57 5.96 -37.42
N ALA A 5 -14.41 5.63 -38.01
CA ALA A 5 -13.61 4.50 -37.55
C ALA A 5 -12.55 4.84 -36.47
N GLY A 6 -12.25 6.14 -36.25
CA GLY A 6 -11.12 6.55 -35.39
C GLY A 6 -11.39 6.73 -33.90
N LYS A 7 -12.65 6.94 -33.47
CA LYS A 7 -12.97 7.19 -32.04
C LYS A 7 -12.96 5.93 -31.18
N THR A 8 -13.43 4.82 -31.71
CA THR A 8 -13.63 3.58 -30.94
C THR A 8 -12.33 2.96 -30.45
N SER A 9 -11.25 3.02 -31.23
CA SER A 9 -9.96 2.42 -30.87
C SER A 9 -9.26 3.15 -29.72
N THR A 10 -9.33 4.49 -29.68
CA THR A 10 -8.70 5.30 -28.63
C THR A 10 -9.47 5.21 -27.31
N ASP A 11 -10.81 5.19 -27.37
CA ASP A 11 -11.65 5.03 -26.17
C ASP A 11 -11.49 3.66 -25.51
N LEU A 12 -11.28 2.60 -26.30
CA LEU A 12 -10.98 1.25 -25.79
C LEU A 12 -9.63 1.21 -25.04
N ASP A 13 -8.61 1.90 -25.56
CA ASP A 13 -7.29 1.97 -24.93
C ASP A 13 -7.32 2.77 -23.61
N VAL A 14 -8.01 3.91 -23.58
CA VAL A 14 -8.19 4.70 -22.34
C VAL A 14 -8.93 3.88 -21.28
N ARG A 15 -9.99 3.16 -21.65
CA ARG A 15 -10.72 2.30 -20.71
C ARG A 15 -9.83 1.20 -20.15
N GLY A 16 -9.00 0.59 -21.00
CA GLY A 16 -8.02 -0.42 -20.59
C GLY A 16 -7.02 0.12 -19.57
N ARG A 17 -6.44 1.30 -19.82
CA ARG A 17 -5.53 1.98 -18.88
C ARG A 17 -6.22 2.31 -17.55
N CYS A 18 -7.42 2.86 -17.59
CA CYS A 18 -8.21 3.14 -16.38
C CYS A 18 -8.44 1.88 -15.54
N GLN A 19 -8.82 0.76 -16.16
CA GLN A 19 -9.01 -0.51 -15.46
C GLN A 19 -7.71 -1.04 -14.83
N GLN A 20 -6.57 -0.85 -15.49
CA GLN A 20 -5.27 -1.23 -14.92
C GLN A 20 -4.95 -0.45 -13.64
N TRP A 21 -5.20 0.87 -13.62
CA TRP A 21 -5.02 1.71 -12.43
C TRP A 21 -5.97 1.31 -11.30
N GLN A 22 -7.24 1.06 -11.62
CA GLN A 22 -8.23 0.59 -10.66
C GLN A 22 -7.87 -0.77 -10.06
N LYS A 23 -7.34 -1.70 -10.87
CA LYS A 23 -6.87 -3.00 -10.39
C LYS A 23 -5.68 -2.87 -9.45
N LEU A 24 -4.73 -1.97 -9.73
CA LEU A 24 -3.63 -1.70 -8.81
C LEU A 24 -4.13 -1.11 -7.50
N ALA A 25 -5.08 -0.17 -7.55
CA ALA A 25 -5.67 0.44 -6.37
C ALA A 25 -6.35 -0.60 -5.47
N SER A 26 -7.17 -1.50 -6.05
CA SER A 26 -7.84 -2.54 -5.28
C SER A 26 -6.87 -3.55 -4.68
N LEU A 27 -5.80 -3.91 -5.40
CA LEU A 27 -4.76 -4.79 -4.89
C LEU A 27 -3.96 -4.15 -3.74
N LEU A 28 -3.61 -2.86 -3.83
CA LEU A 28 -2.95 -2.13 -2.74
C LEU A 28 -3.83 -2.10 -1.49
N THR A 29 -5.11 -1.72 -1.65
CA THR A 29 -6.06 -1.66 -0.54
C THR A 29 -6.20 -3.02 0.12
N ARG A 30 -6.44 -4.08 -0.66
CA ARG A 30 -6.61 -5.43 -0.13
C ARG A 30 -5.35 -5.92 0.59
N ALA A 31 -4.16 -5.75 0.00
CA ALA A 31 -2.91 -6.18 0.64
C ALA A 31 -2.67 -5.43 1.95
N ALA A 32 -2.94 -4.12 2.00
CA ALA A 32 -2.80 -3.31 3.21
C ALA A 32 -3.83 -3.68 4.29
N GLU A 33 -5.08 -3.98 3.91
CA GLU A 33 -6.12 -4.46 4.84
C GLU A 33 -5.79 -5.82 5.44
N GLN A 34 -5.20 -6.71 4.64
CA GLN A 34 -4.78 -8.04 5.07
C GLN A 34 -3.44 -8.03 5.81
N GLN A 35 -2.79 -6.87 5.94
CA GLN A 35 -1.43 -6.74 6.47
C GLN A 35 -0.41 -7.65 5.76
N ASP A 36 -0.67 -7.97 4.49
CA ASP A 36 0.25 -8.75 3.65
C ASP A 36 1.30 -7.81 3.07
N TRP A 37 2.34 -7.56 3.87
CA TRP A 37 3.38 -6.58 3.56
C TRP A 37 4.22 -6.97 2.34
N ASP A 38 4.40 -8.27 2.10
CA ASP A 38 5.13 -8.76 0.94
C ASP A 38 4.34 -8.53 -0.35
N GLN A 39 3.05 -8.85 -0.34
CA GLN A 39 2.19 -8.56 -1.47
C GLN A 39 2.06 -7.05 -1.70
N LEU A 40 1.94 -6.26 -0.63
CA LEU A 40 1.87 -4.80 -0.72
C LEU A 40 3.11 -4.23 -1.40
N ARG A 41 4.31 -4.70 -1.03
CA ARG A 41 5.58 -4.33 -1.67
C ARG A 41 5.61 -4.69 -3.16
N LYS A 42 5.17 -5.90 -3.52
CA LYS A 42 5.11 -6.33 -4.94
C LYS A 42 4.19 -5.44 -5.77
N VAL A 43 3.03 -5.10 -5.24
CA VAL A 43 2.05 -4.24 -5.93
C VAL A 43 2.56 -2.81 -6.04
N ASP A 44 3.20 -2.26 -5.00
CA ASP A 44 3.82 -0.92 -5.04
C ASP A 44 4.94 -0.85 -6.11
N MET A 45 5.82 -1.85 -6.17
CA MET A 45 6.86 -1.91 -7.21
C MET A 45 6.26 -1.96 -8.62
N ALA A 46 5.25 -2.82 -8.84
CA ALA A 46 4.57 -2.91 -10.13
C ALA A 46 3.84 -1.60 -10.50
N MET A 47 3.28 -0.91 -9.52
CA MET A 47 2.65 0.39 -9.70
C MET A 47 3.68 1.43 -10.16
N ARG A 48 4.82 1.56 -9.47
CA ARG A 48 5.88 2.52 -9.83
C ARG A 48 6.42 2.28 -11.24
N GLN A 49 6.75 1.03 -11.55
CA GLN A 49 7.24 0.66 -12.88
C GLN A 49 6.24 1.04 -13.98
N ARG A 50 4.94 0.82 -13.75
CA ARG A 50 3.90 1.20 -14.71
C ARG A 50 3.71 2.70 -14.82
N LEU A 51 3.79 3.45 -13.72
CA LEU A 51 3.70 4.91 -13.74
C LEU A 51 4.87 5.52 -14.51
N GLU A 52 6.08 4.97 -14.36
CA GLU A 52 7.27 5.36 -15.11
C GLU A 52 7.11 5.10 -16.62
N GLN A 53 6.61 3.92 -16.98
CA GLN A 53 6.37 3.54 -18.39
C GLN A 53 5.25 4.35 -19.04
N ALA A 54 4.17 4.64 -18.31
CA ALA A 54 2.98 5.29 -18.85
C ALA A 54 3.11 6.82 -18.98
N GLY A 55 4.11 7.46 -18.34
CA GLY A 55 4.31 8.90 -18.42
C GLY A 55 3.11 9.72 -17.91
N ARG A 56 2.85 10.89 -18.50
CA ARG A 56 1.74 11.78 -18.11
C ARG A 56 0.40 11.28 -18.65
N ALA A 57 -0.64 11.33 -17.82
CA ALA A 57 -1.99 10.99 -18.24
C ALA A 57 -2.51 12.00 -19.28
N GLN A 58 -2.98 11.47 -20.41
CA GLN A 58 -3.42 12.26 -21.56
C GLN A 58 -4.92 12.53 -21.55
N ASP A 59 -5.68 11.75 -20.77
CA ASP A 59 -7.14 11.82 -20.73
C ASP A 59 -7.68 12.11 -19.31
N PRO A 60 -8.76 12.91 -19.16
CA PRO A 60 -9.37 13.19 -17.85
C PRO A 60 -9.83 11.94 -17.09
N ALA A 61 -10.32 10.90 -17.77
CA ALA A 61 -10.74 9.66 -17.15
C ALA A 61 -9.53 8.91 -16.57
N GLU A 62 -8.41 8.89 -17.29
CA GLU A 62 -7.18 8.31 -16.80
C GLU A 62 -6.63 9.09 -15.59
N GLN A 63 -6.67 10.43 -15.65
CA GLN A 63 -6.28 11.28 -14.52
C GLN A 63 -7.14 11.00 -13.28
N HIS A 64 -8.43 10.75 -13.45
CA HIS A 64 -9.32 10.38 -12.34
C HIS A 64 -8.93 9.01 -11.75
N ALA A 65 -8.71 8.00 -12.58
CA ALA A 65 -8.29 6.67 -12.13
C ALA A 65 -6.93 6.70 -11.39
N ARG A 66 -5.99 7.51 -11.86
CA ARG A 66 -4.70 7.72 -11.18
C ARG A 66 -4.83 8.47 -9.85
N ARG A 67 -5.78 9.40 -9.73
CA ARG A 67 -6.10 10.05 -8.43
C ARG A 67 -6.66 9.04 -7.42
N GLN A 68 -7.55 8.15 -7.85
CA GLN A 68 -8.06 7.07 -6.99
C GLN A 68 -6.93 6.15 -6.52
N LEU A 69 -6.00 5.81 -7.41
CA LEU A 69 -4.80 5.03 -7.07
C LEU A 69 -3.91 5.74 -6.05
N ALA A 70 -3.72 7.06 -6.18
CA ALA A 70 -2.94 7.85 -5.24
C ALA A 70 -3.57 7.86 -3.82
N GLU A 71 -4.89 8.00 -3.72
CA GLU A 71 -5.61 7.88 -2.45
C GLU A 71 -5.44 6.48 -1.83
N ALA A 72 -5.62 5.42 -2.62
CA ALA A 72 -5.41 4.05 -2.16
C ALA A 72 -3.99 3.83 -1.63
N HIS A 73 -2.98 4.35 -2.33
CA HIS A 73 -1.59 4.30 -1.89
C HIS A 73 -1.37 5.08 -0.58
N ARG A 74 -1.96 6.27 -0.43
CA ARG A 74 -1.88 7.07 0.80
C ARG A 74 -2.48 6.32 2.00
N LEU A 75 -3.64 5.67 1.80
CA LEU A 75 -4.26 4.84 2.83
C LEU A 75 -3.40 3.63 3.20
N ALA A 76 -2.79 2.97 2.20
CA ALA A 76 -1.88 1.86 2.45
C ALA A 76 -0.65 2.30 3.26
N LEU A 77 -0.05 3.45 2.96
CA LEU A 77 1.05 4.02 3.73
C LEU A 77 0.66 4.28 5.19
N HIS A 78 -0.52 4.86 5.42
CA HIS A 78 -1.02 5.10 6.77
C HIS A 78 -1.16 3.78 7.56
N LYS A 79 -1.67 2.72 6.92
CA LYS A 79 -1.77 1.39 7.55
C LYS A 79 -0.41 0.81 7.91
N VAL A 80 0.59 0.95 7.02
CA VAL A 80 1.97 0.50 7.29
C VAL A 80 2.58 1.25 8.48
N VAL A 81 2.42 2.58 8.52
CA VAL A 81 2.92 3.41 9.63
C VAL A 81 2.25 3.02 10.95
N SER A 82 0.93 2.87 10.96
CA SER A 82 0.19 2.42 12.14
C SER A 82 0.67 1.05 12.64
N ALA A 83 0.83 0.08 11.73
CA ALA A 83 1.30 -1.26 12.08
C ALA A 83 2.73 -1.24 12.65
N ARG A 84 3.62 -0.41 12.10
CA ARG A 84 4.97 -0.19 12.64
C ARG A 84 4.92 0.36 14.06
N ASP A 85 4.10 1.38 14.29
CA ASP A 85 4.03 2.06 15.58
C ASP A 85 3.41 1.14 16.65
N GLU A 86 2.40 0.35 16.28
CA GLU A 86 1.86 -0.71 17.13
C GLU A 86 2.91 -1.77 17.50
N LEU A 87 3.69 -2.23 16.52
CA LEU A 87 4.75 -3.20 16.75
C LEU A 87 5.83 -2.62 17.70
N ALA A 88 6.26 -1.38 17.47
CA ALA A 88 7.21 -0.69 18.34
C ALA A 88 6.69 -0.58 19.79
N GLY A 89 5.41 -0.24 19.95
CA GLY A 89 4.76 -0.21 21.26
C GLY A 89 4.75 -1.58 21.95
N ARG A 90 4.46 -2.66 21.21
CA ARG A 90 4.49 -4.04 21.74
C ARG A 90 5.90 -4.48 22.13
N MET A 91 6.92 -4.15 21.32
CA MET A 91 8.31 -4.46 21.64
C MET A 91 8.79 -3.74 22.90
N ASN A 92 8.41 -2.47 23.09
CA ASN A 92 8.76 -1.72 24.29
C ASN A 92 8.13 -2.33 25.55
N LYS A 93 6.85 -2.72 25.49
CA LYS A 93 6.18 -3.42 26.61
C LYS A 93 6.88 -4.73 26.94
N LEU A 94 7.16 -5.56 25.93
CA LEU A 94 7.84 -6.84 26.12
C LEU A 94 9.22 -6.67 26.77
N ARG A 95 9.95 -5.60 26.40
CA ARG A 95 11.24 -5.28 27.02
C ARG A 95 11.09 -4.92 28.49
N GLN A 96 10.13 -4.06 28.83
CA GLN A 96 9.85 -3.67 30.21
C GLN A 96 9.43 -4.87 31.07
N ASP A 97 8.58 -5.75 30.54
CA ASP A 97 8.15 -6.96 31.25
C ASP A 97 9.34 -7.89 31.55
N LYS A 98 10.25 -8.06 30.58
CA LYS A 98 11.48 -8.85 30.78
C LYS A 98 12.42 -8.23 31.81
N GLU A 99 12.61 -6.92 31.77
CA GLU A 99 13.44 -6.20 32.74
C GLU A 99 12.84 -6.31 34.15
N GLY A 100 11.52 -6.20 34.29
CA GLY A 100 10.81 -6.40 35.57
C GLY A 100 10.91 -7.82 36.12
N LEU A 101 10.78 -8.83 35.27
CA LEU A 101 10.97 -10.23 35.64
C LEU A 101 12.40 -10.50 36.12
N SER A 102 13.41 -9.98 35.41
CA SER A 102 14.82 -10.15 35.78
C SER A 102 15.15 -9.48 37.12
N ALA A 103 14.61 -8.28 37.39
CA ALA A 103 14.79 -7.61 38.68
C ALA A 103 14.14 -8.40 39.83
N TYR A 104 12.99 -9.03 39.58
CA TYR A 104 12.32 -9.88 40.57
C TYR A 104 13.10 -11.17 40.88
N GLU A 105 13.69 -11.80 39.86
CA GLU A 105 14.58 -12.95 40.05
C GLU A 105 15.85 -12.59 40.84
N LEU A 106 16.47 -11.44 40.54
CA LEU A 106 17.65 -10.96 41.26
C LEU A 106 17.36 -10.65 42.73
N THR A 107 16.22 -10.01 43.02
CA THR A 107 15.80 -9.71 44.40
C THR A 107 15.45 -10.96 45.19
N LYS A 108 14.90 -12.01 44.56
CA LYS A 108 14.73 -13.31 45.21
C LYS A 108 16.05 -13.99 45.53
N LEU A 109 17.03 -13.93 44.63
CA LEU A 109 18.36 -14.54 44.83
C LEU A 109 19.23 -13.80 45.87
N SER A 110 19.00 -12.51 46.09
CA SER A 110 19.73 -11.71 47.11
C SER A 110 18.99 -11.60 48.45
N GLY A 111 17.80 -12.21 48.58
CA GLY A 111 16.97 -12.18 49.78
C GLY A 111 17.06 -13.44 50.67
N GLU A 112 17.90 -14.41 50.29
CA GLU A 112 18.35 -15.54 51.14
C GLU A 112 19.77 -15.28 51.66
#